data_AF-A0A6M0B2B6-F1
#
_entry.id   AF-A0A6M0B2B6-F1
#
_cell.length_a   1.000
_cell.length_b   1.000
_cell.length_c   1.000
_cell.angle_alpha   90.00
_cell.angle_beta   90.00
_cell.angle_gamma   90.00
#
_symmetry.space_group_name_H-M   'P 1'
#
loop_
_entity.id
_entity.type
_entity.pdbx_description
1 polymer ?
#
loop_
_entity_poly.entity_id
_entity_poly.type
_entity_poly.pdbx_seq_one_letter_code
_entity_poly.pdbx_strand_id
1 'polypeptide(L)'
;MTTLIENKNSAILTAQQIFSNLDEYVIFDLETTGLGDTAQITEIGILSLKNEVLAHYYIAPEGNDPVLRANGACTFPEAYEHLAETLKGKTVIVYNIGFDRSVLNNTTKQHHLSPLVNDKAICAMMLKKKWLMAETVGPLNGLHDAVGDCRATLTLLKEIASTGMEVDDDNLPIVTEDDFKALVARFQDIAAQRLALDKIEKRLKVKAVEYMVQQDSEEIPLNLTHKVKRVTGISVKKISSLTYEDIPDKYLSFRLNNKAIETDLSASTLPEGLFEITPTSNIRVVKL
;
A
#
# COMPACT_ATOMS: atom_id res chain seq x y z
N MET A 1 6.44 19.12 1.84
CA MET A 1 5.89 18.34 0.71
C MET A 1 5.59 16.97 1.31
N THR A 2 4.33 16.64 1.53
CA THR A 2 3.91 15.42 2.25
C THR A 2 4.23 14.19 1.43
N THR A 3 4.82 13.14 2.01
CA THR A 3 5.15 11.91 1.28
C THR A 3 3.87 11.14 0.89
N LEU A 4 3.96 10.22 -0.07
CA LEU A 4 2.82 9.37 -0.46
C LEU A 4 2.34 8.52 0.73
N ILE A 5 3.28 8.03 1.55
CA ILE A 5 3.01 7.25 2.77
C ILE A 5 2.33 8.13 3.83
N GLU A 6 2.82 9.34 4.07
CA GLU A 6 2.17 10.30 4.97
C GLU A 6 0.73 10.62 4.52
N ASN A 7 0.50 10.79 3.22
CA ASN A 7 -0.85 10.99 2.69
C ASN A 7 -1.77 9.80 2.97
N LYS A 8 -1.30 8.58 2.68
CA LYS A 8 -2.03 7.34 2.95
C LYS A 8 -2.37 7.19 4.44
N ASN A 9 -1.37 7.35 5.31
CA ASN A 9 -1.55 7.26 6.75
C ASN A 9 -2.50 8.35 7.28
N SER A 10 -2.46 9.57 6.73
CA SER A 10 -3.41 10.63 7.10
C SER A 10 -4.87 10.24 6.80
N ALA A 11 -5.12 9.54 5.69
CA ALA A 11 -6.45 9.06 5.33
C ALA A 11 -6.92 7.96 6.30
N ILE A 12 -6.03 7.03 6.65
CA ILE A 12 -6.28 5.96 7.64
C ILE A 12 -6.64 6.57 9.00
N LEU A 13 -5.81 7.50 9.51
CA LEU A 13 -6.06 8.18 10.79
C LEU A 13 -7.37 8.96 10.78
N THR A 14 -7.68 9.66 9.69
CA THR A 14 -8.95 10.38 9.56
C THR A 14 -10.14 9.43 9.63
N ALA A 15 -10.09 8.29 8.91
CA ALA A 15 -11.15 7.30 8.95
C ALA A 15 -11.30 6.67 10.36
N GLN A 16 -10.20 6.39 11.05
CA GLN A 16 -10.21 5.90 12.43
C GLN A 16 -10.80 6.92 13.41
N GLN A 17 -10.49 8.21 13.25
CA GLN A 17 -11.08 9.29 14.05
C GLN A 17 -12.60 9.39 13.82
N ILE A 18 -13.06 9.25 12.57
CA ILE A 18 -14.49 9.21 12.23
C ILE A 18 -15.19 8.08 13.01
N PHE A 19 -14.63 6.86 13.00
CA PHE A 19 -15.22 5.72 13.73
C PHE A 19 -15.06 5.81 15.26
N SER A 20 -14.16 6.63 15.77
CA SER A 20 -14.02 6.88 17.21
C SER A 20 -15.12 7.82 17.75
N ASN A 21 -15.85 8.51 16.88
CA ASN A 21 -16.84 9.54 17.23
C ASN A 21 -18.16 9.29 16.49
N LEU A 22 -18.72 8.08 16.62
CA LEU A 22 -19.81 7.59 15.77
C LEU A 22 -21.04 8.51 15.66
N ASP A 23 -21.36 9.27 16.71
CA ASP A 23 -22.56 10.10 16.77
C ASP A 23 -22.34 11.52 16.22
N GLU A 24 -21.07 11.91 15.99
CA GLU A 24 -20.68 13.23 15.43
C GLU A 24 -20.69 13.25 13.89
N TYR A 25 -20.73 12.09 13.24
CA TYR A 25 -20.61 11.97 11.79
C TYR A 25 -21.83 11.29 11.17
N VAL A 26 -22.18 11.74 9.97
CA VAL A 26 -23.20 11.11 9.12
C VAL A 26 -22.71 11.07 7.69
N ILE A 27 -23.14 10.04 6.96
CA ILE A 27 -22.91 9.93 5.53
C ILE A 27 -24.14 10.49 4.82
N PHE A 28 -23.90 11.22 3.74
CA PHE A 28 -24.92 11.91 2.98
C PHE A 28 -24.65 11.72 1.49
N ASP A 29 -25.72 11.54 0.72
CA ASP A 29 -25.66 11.39 -0.73
C ASP A 29 -26.94 11.92 -1.38
N LEU A 30 -26.85 12.29 -2.66
CA LEU A 30 -27.92 12.84 -3.48
C LEU A 30 -27.99 12.13 -4.82
N GLU A 31 -29.22 11.82 -5.24
CA GLU A 31 -29.50 11.59 -6.66
C GLU A 31 -30.08 12.85 -7.27
N THR A 32 -29.77 13.07 -8.55
CA THR A 32 -30.19 14.26 -9.29
C THR A 32 -30.72 13.92 -10.67
N THR A 33 -31.47 14.84 -11.27
CA THR A 33 -31.93 14.73 -12.68
C THR A 33 -30.79 14.77 -13.71
N GLY A 34 -29.55 15.03 -13.30
CA GLY A 34 -28.39 15.16 -14.18
C GLY A 34 -27.24 15.94 -13.54
N LEU A 35 -26.36 16.48 -14.37
CA LEU A 35 -25.18 17.24 -13.95
C LEU A 35 -25.33 18.74 -14.25
N GLY A 36 -24.64 19.58 -13.48
CA GLY A 36 -24.54 21.03 -13.72
C GLY A 36 -25.56 21.88 -12.96
N ASP A 37 -25.62 23.16 -13.30
CA ASP A 37 -26.33 24.18 -12.50
C ASP A 37 -27.86 24.05 -12.55
N THR A 38 -28.39 23.31 -13.53
CA THR A 38 -29.83 23.04 -13.68
C THR A 38 -30.24 21.69 -13.09
N ALA A 39 -29.31 20.94 -12.50
CA ALA A 39 -29.61 19.66 -11.87
C ALA A 39 -30.55 19.89 -10.67
N GLN A 40 -31.59 19.07 -10.58
CA GLN A 40 -32.55 19.09 -9.48
C GLN A 40 -32.39 17.82 -8.66
N ILE A 41 -32.49 17.95 -7.34
CA ILE A 41 -32.43 16.82 -6.41
C ILE A 41 -33.66 15.94 -6.63
N THR A 42 -33.45 14.64 -6.77
CA THR A 42 -34.51 13.62 -6.90
C THR A 42 -34.54 12.67 -5.72
N GLU A 43 -33.43 12.50 -5.02
CA GLU A 43 -33.34 11.64 -3.84
C GLU A 43 -32.31 12.20 -2.86
N ILE A 44 -32.56 11.99 -1.56
CA ILE A 44 -31.64 12.35 -0.48
C ILE A 44 -31.53 11.16 0.46
N GLY A 45 -30.30 10.73 0.74
CA GLY A 45 -29.98 9.69 1.72
C GLY A 45 -29.11 10.25 2.84
N ILE A 46 -29.45 9.92 4.09
CA ILE A 46 -28.59 10.17 5.25
C ILE A 46 -28.46 8.89 6.07
N LEU A 47 -27.22 8.46 6.30
CA LEU A 47 -26.88 7.23 6.97
C LEU A 47 -25.98 7.49 8.19
N SER A 48 -26.26 6.84 9.32
CA SER A 48 -25.35 6.81 10.47
C SER A 48 -24.16 5.88 10.19
N LEU A 49 -23.06 6.06 10.94
CA LEU A 49 -21.93 5.12 10.87
C LEU A 49 -22.27 3.71 11.41
N LYS A 50 -23.40 3.56 12.09
CA LYS A 50 -23.97 2.27 12.53
C LYS A 50 -24.82 1.60 11.43
N ASN A 51 -24.83 2.15 10.22
CA ASN A 51 -25.61 1.68 9.06
C ASN A 51 -27.14 1.85 9.22
N GLU A 52 -27.56 2.84 10.01
CA GLU A 52 -28.97 3.17 10.20
C GLU A 52 -29.35 4.31 9.25
N VAL A 53 -30.49 4.20 8.58
CA VAL A 53 -31.02 5.27 7.73
C VAL A 53 -31.66 6.31 8.63
N LEU A 54 -31.07 7.51 8.68
CA LEU A 54 -31.57 8.63 9.50
C LEU A 54 -32.59 9.47 8.74
N ALA A 55 -32.41 9.59 7.42
CA ALA A 55 -33.36 10.24 6.53
C ALA A 55 -33.26 9.60 5.14
N HIS A 56 -34.42 9.46 4.48
CA HIS A 56 -34.51 9.02 3.09
C HIS A 56 -35.73 9.67 2.46
N TYR A 57 -35.51 10.49 1.44
CA TYR A 57 -36.57 11.24 0.78
C TYR A 57 -36.43 11.13 -0.73
N TYR A 58 -37.55 10.85 -1.40
CA TYR A 58 -37.71 11.12 -2.82
C TYR A 58 -38.21 12.56 -2.98
N ILE A 59 -37.52 13.34 -3.80
CA ILE A 59 -37.83 14.75 -4.05
C ILE A 59 -38.44 14.87 -5.45
N ALA A 60 -39.65 15.43 -5.51
CA ALA A 60 -40.29 15.80 -6.76
C ALA A 60 -39.55 17.02 -7.34
N PRO A 61 -38.99 16.92 -8.57
CA PRO A 61 -38.38 18.06 -9.26
C PRO A 61 -39.41 19.18 -9.49
N GLU A 62 -38.94 20.39 -9.81
CA GLU A 62 -39.85 21.53 -9.98
C GLU A 62 -40.87 21.28 -11.09
N GLY A 63 -42.14 21.59 -10.80
CA GLY A 63 -43.28 21.24 -11.65
C GLY A 63 -44.31 20.35 -10.95
N ASN A 64 -44.00 19.86 -9.73
CA ASN A 64 -44.90 19.11 -8.86
C ASN A 64 -45.56 17.94 -9.59
N ASP A 65 -44.74 17.02 -10.13
CA ASP A 65 -45.21 15.84 -10.85
C ASP A 65 -46.19 15.03 -9.98
N PRO A 66 -47.50 14.99 -10.35
CA PRO A 66 -48.52 14.32 -9.55
C PRO A 66 -48.26 12.83 -9.39
N VAL A 67 -47.57 12.19 -10.35
CA VAL A 67 -47.25 10.76 -10.31
C VAL A 67 -46.17 10.49 -9.26
N LEU A 68 -45.11 11.31 -9.24
CA LEU A 68 -44.06 11.18 -8.22
C LEU A 68 -44.60 11.46 -6.81
N ARG A 69 -45.45 12.47 -6.67
CA ARG A 69 -46.16 12.78 -5.41
C ARG A 69 -47.03 11.60 -4.94
N ALA A 70 -47.79 10.99 -5.84
CA ALA A 70 -48.61 9.82 -5.53
C ALA A 70 -47.77 8.61 -5.08
N ASN A 71 -46.52 8.53 -5.52
CA ASN A 71 -45.55 7.50 -5.13
C ASN A 71 -44.72 7.87 -3.89
N GLY A 72 -45.10 8.93 -3.16
CA GLY A 72 -44.49 9.30 -1.88
C GLY A 72 -43.35 10.31 -1.96
N ALA A 73 -43.08 10.91 -3.13
CA ALA A 73 -42.13 12.00 -3.22
C ALA A 73 -42.68 13.27 -2.55
N CYS A 74 -41.80 14.03 -1.89
CA CYS A 74 -42.11 15.35 -1.34
C CYS A 74 -41.39 16.45 -2.11
N THR A 75 -41.67 17.71 -1.82
CA THR A 75 -40.88 18.85 -2.28
C THR A 75 -39.67 19.03 -1.36
N PHE A 76 -38.60 19.65 -1.87
CA PHE A 76 -37.43 19.94 -1.05
C PHE A 76 -37.75 20.76 0.21
N PRO A 77 -38.59 21.83 0.17
CA PRO A 77 -38.97 22.56 1.38
C PRO A 77 -39.71 21.71 2.44
N GLU A 78 -40.52 20.73 2.03
CA GLU A 78 -41.20 19.82 2.97
C GLU A 78 -40.21 18.89 3.69
N ALA A 79 -39.13 18.47 3.02
CA ALA A 79 -38.08 17.65 3.64
C ALA A 79 -37.09 18.47 4.49
N TYR A 80 -36.95 19.77 4.17
CA TYR A 80 -35.84 20.61 4.66
C TYR A 80 -35.72 20.65 6.19
N GLU A 81 -36.81 20.86 6.92
CA GLU A 81 -36.75 21.00 8.39
C GLU A 81 -36.21 19.73 9.05
N HIS A 82 -36.65 18.56 8.60
CA HIS A 82 -36.17 17.29 9.12
C HIS A 82 -34.71 17.02 8.73
N LEU A 83 -34.32 17.34 7.50
CA LEU A 83 -32.93 17.24 7.05
C LEU A 83 -32.01 18.15 7.88
N ALA A 84 -32.41 19.41 8.10
CA ALA A 84 -31.65 20.37 8.87
C ALA A 84 -31.46 19.91 10.33
N GLU A 85 -32.51 19.39 10.97
CA GLU A 85 -32.41 18.86 12.33
C GLU A 85 -31.56 17.58 12.38
N THR A 86 -31.69 16.69 11.38
CA THR A 86 -30.88 15.46 11.28
C THR A 86 -29.38 15.76 11.17
N LEU A 87 -29.02 16.81 10.44
CA LEU A 87 -27.62 17.21 10.19
C LEU A 87 -27.05 18.13 11.29
N LYS A 88 -27.89 18.63 12.19
CA LYS A 88 -27.50 19.63 13.19
C LYS A 88 -26.39 19.14 14.11
N GLY A 89 -25.32 19.91 14.18
CA GLY A 89 -24.15 19.60 15.01
C GLY A 89 -23.30 18.44 14.49
N LYS A 90 -23.62 17.85 13.33
CA LYS A 90 -22.89 16.73 12.75
C LYS A 90 -21.93 17.18 11.66
N THR A 91 -20.86 16.42 11.48
CA THR A 91 -19.97 16.52 10.33
C THR A 91 -20.45 15.59 9.24
N VAL A 92 -20.72 16.15 8.07
CA VAL A 92 -21.25 15.40 6.93
C VAL A 92 -20.11 14.79 6.13
N ILE A 93 -20.22 13.52 5.78
CA ILE A 93 -19.30 12.80 4.91
C ILE A 93 -20.01 12.51 3.60
N VAL A 94 -19.44 12.96 2.50
CA VAL A 94 -20.01 12.81 1.15
C VAL A 94 -18.92 12.25 0.25
N TYR A 95 -19.27 11.36 -0.69
CA TYR A 95 -18.27 10.84 -1.61
C TYR A 95 -17.63 11.96 -2.42
N ASN A 96 -18.42 12.77 -3.12
CA ASN A 96 -17.96 13.88 -3.93
C ASN A 96 -18.57 15.22 -3.49
N ILE A 97 -18.18 15.72 -2.31
CA ILE A 97 -18.75 16.94 -1.71
C ILE A 97 -18.82 18.16 -2.64
N GLY A 98 -17.89 18.27 -3.61
CA GLY A 98 -17.91 19.39 -4.56
C GLY A 98 -19.17 19.41 -5.42
N PHE A 99 -19.64 18.23 -5.86
CA PHE A 99 -20.86 18.08 -6.63
C PHE A 99 -22.09 18.33 -5.75
N ASP A 100 -22.24 17.56 -4.67
CA ASP A 100 -23.41 17.61 -3.78
C ASP A 100 -23.63 19.01 -3.20
N ARG A 101 -22.54 19.67 -2.76
CA ARG A 101 -22.60 21.03 -2.22
C ARG A 101 -23.08 22.03 -3.27
N SER A 102 -22.66 21.87 -4.52
CA SER A 102 -23.09 22.75 -5.62
C SER A 102 -24.60 22.64 -5.83
N VAL A 103 -25.11 21.41 -5.96
CA VAL A 103 -26.54 21.14 -6.18
C VAL A 103 -27.36 21.62 -4.99
N LEU A 104 -26.99 21.25 -3.76
CA LEU A 104 -27.68 21.67 -2.54
C LEU A 104 -27.75 23.19 -2.40
N ASN A 105 -26.63 23.89 -2.61
CA ASN A 105 -26.59 25.34 -2.48
C ASN A 105 -27.51 26.01 -3.50
N ASN A 106 -27.56 25.50 -4.73
CA ASN A 106 -28.48 25.99 -5.75
C ASN A 106 -29.93 25.77 -5.32
N THR A 107 -30.28 24.56 -4.87
CA THR A 107 -31.63 24.23 -4.39
C THR A 107 -32.03 25.07 -3.17
N THR A 108 -31.17 25.21 -2.15
CA THR A 108 -31.47 26.04 -0.98
C THR A 108 -31.63 27.51 -1.36
N LYS A 109 -30.79 28.02 -2.26
CA LYS A 109 -30.89 29.41 -2.74
C LYS A 109 -32.20 29.68 -3.47
N GLN A 110 -32.64 28.74 -4.31
CA GLN A 110 -33.90 28.82 -5.05
C GLN A 110 -35.11 28.88 -4.13
N HIS A 111 -35.08 28.18 -3.01
CA HIS A 111 -36.15 28.16 -2.01
C HIS A 111 -35.96 29.17 -0.87
N HIS A 112 -34.95 30.05 -0.93
CA HIS A 112 -34.61 30.99 0.15
C HIS A 112 -34.33 30.33 1.51
N LEU A 113 -33.75 29.13 1.49
CA LEU A 113 -33.37 28.33 2.65
C LEU A 113 -31.87 28.46 2.96
N SER A 114 -31.48 28.13 4.20
CA SER A 114 -30.07 28.13 4.60
C SER A 114 -29.35 26.86 4.11
N PRO A 115 -28.03 26.91 3.84
CA PRO A 115 -27.27 25.73 3.44
C PRO A 115 -27.35 24.60 4.48
N LEU A 116 -27.53 23.36 4.03
CA LEU A 116 -27.62 22.18 4.90
C LEU A 116 -26.25 21.63 5.32
N VAL A 117 -25.26 21.72 4.44
CA VAL A 117 -23.94 21.13 4.64
C VAL A 117 -22.93 22.21 5.00
N ASN A 118 -22.27 22.02 6.15
CA ASN A 118 -21.29 22.98 6.68
C ASN A 118 -19.90 22.84 6.01
N ASP A 119 -19.03 23.81 6.28
CA ASP A 119 -17.67 23.84 5.73
C ASP A 119 -16.75 22.73 6.26
N LYS A 120 -17.13 22.06 7.36
CA LYS A 120 -16.38 20.93 7.93
C LYS A 120 -16.64 19.60 7.22
N ALA A 121 -17.52 19.58 6.21
CA ALA A 121 -17.85 18.36 5.49
C ALA A 121 -16.61 17.68 4.90
N ILE A 122 -16.59 16.35 4.98
CA ILE A 122 -15.47 15.51 4.56
C ILE A 122 -15.76 14.89 3.20
N CYS A 123 -14.81 15.02 2.29
CA CYS A 123 -14.86 14.37 0.98
C CYS A 123 -14.25 12.96 1.05
N ALA A 124 -15.08 11.91 1.04
CA ALA A 124 -14.60 10.54 1.10
C ALA A 124 -13.81 10.14 -0.16
N MET A 125 -14.09 10.74 -1.33
CA MET A 125 -13.28 10.56 -2.54
C MET A 125 -11.84 11.06 -2.34
N MET A 126 -11.64 12.16 -1.60
CA MET A 126 -10.28 12.65 -1.28
C MET A 126 -9.55 11.73 -0.29
N LEU A 127 -10.28 11.15 0.66
CA LEU A 127 -9.72 10.11 1.53
C LEU A 127 -9.29 8.88 0.72
N LYS A 128 -10.14 8.41 -0.19
CA LYS A 128 -9.82 7.30 -1.12
C LYS A 128 -8.61 7.62 -1.98
N LYS A 129 -8.53 8.83 -2.55
CA LYS A 129 -7.38 9.28 -3.37
C LYS A 129 -6.08 9.18 -2.58
N LYS A 130 -6.06 9.72 -1.36
CA LYS A 130 -4.91 9.65 -0.45
C LYS A 130 -4.56 8.21 -0.05
N TRP A 131 -5.55 7.41 0.32
CA TRP A 131 -5.37 6.02 0.75
C TRP A 131 -4.78 5.12 -0.34
N LEU A 132 -5.25 5.29 -1.58
CA LEU A 132 -4.72 4.57 -2.75
C LEU A 132 -3.42 5.16 -3.30
N MET A 133 -2.96 6.30 -2.76
CA MET A 133 -1.81 7.05 -3.28
C MET A 133 -1.92 7.34 -4.79
N ALA A 134 -3.14 7.59 -5.26
CA ALA A 134 -3.45 7.73 -6.68
C ALA A 134 -3.67 9.20 -7.06
N GLU A 135 -3.44 9.56 -8.32
CA GLU A 135 -3.74 10.91 -8.83
C GLU A 135 -5.23 11.10 -9.11
N THR A 136 -5.90 10.05 -9.53
CA THR A 136 -7.35 10.04 -9.76
C THR A 136 -7.96 8.78 -9.15
N VAL A 137 -9.23 8.87 -8.81
CA VAL A 137 -10.02 7.72 -8.33
C VAL A 137 -11.30 7.65 -9.13
N GLY A 138 -11.71 6.42 -9.46
CA GLY A 138 -12.96 6.16 -10.16
C GLY A 138 -14.21 6.39 -9.30
N PRO A 139 -15.40 6.11 -9.85
CA PRO A 139 -16.66 6.23 -9.12
C PRO A 139 -16.71 5.31 -7.88
N LEU A 140 -17.69 5.56 -7.00
CA LEU A 140 -17.91 4.79 -5.78
C LEU A 140 -18.43 3.37 -6.05
N ASN A 141 -18.99 3.12 -7.24
CA ASN A 141 -19.64 1.85 -7.64
C ASN A 141 -20.74 1.41 -6.66
N GLY A 142 -21.58 2.35 -6.22
CA GLY A 142 -22.75 2.05 -5.39
C GLY A 142 -23.94 1.55 -6.22
N LEU A 143 -25.14 1.62 -5.64
CA LEU A 143 -26.36 1.09 -6.26
C LEU A 143 -27.07 2.13 -7.14
N HIS A 144 -26.55 3.36 -7.23
CA HIS A 144 -27.20 4.47 -7.92
C HIS A 144 -28.58 4.80 -7.31
N ASP A 145 -28.66 4.64 -5.99
CA ASP A 145 -29.68 5.20 -5.12
C ASP A 145 -28.97 5.81 -3.90
N ALA A 146 -29.52 6.89 -3.36
CA ALA A 146 -28.80 7.70 -2.37
C ALA A 146 -28.43 6.91 -1.10
N VAL A 147 -29.28 5.96 -0.68
CA VAL A 147 -29.00 5.13 0.50
C VAL A 147 -27.95 4.06 0.18
N GLY A 148 -28.01 3.46 -1.00
CA GLY A 148 -27.05 2.51 -1.53
C GLY A 148 -25.66 3.12 -1.64
N ASP A 149 -25.57 4.36 -2.14
CA ASP A 149 -24.31 5.09 -2.27
C ASP A 149 -23.78 5.57 -0.91
N CYS A 150 -24.66 5.91 0.03
CA CYS A 150 -24.27 6.08 1.43
C CYS A 150 -23.63 4.80 2.02
N ARG A 151 -24.21 3.62 1.75
CA ARG A 151 -23.68 2.33 2.23
C ARG A 151 -22.36 1.96 1.56
N ALA A 152 -22.20 2.27 0.28
CA ALA A 152 -20.95 2.10 -0.43
C ALA A 152 -19.86 3.01 0.17
N THR A 153 -20.20 4.27 0.50
CA THR A 153 -19.31 5.19 1.21
C THR A 153 -18.93 4.66 2.60
N LEU A 154 -19.88 4.11 3.35
CA LEU A 154 -19.62 3.49 4.65
C LEU A 154 -18.64 2.32 4.53
N THR A 155 -18.82 1.49 3.50
CA THR A 155 -17.95 0.33 3.23
C THR A 155 -16.53 0.79 2.93
N LEU A 156 -16.37 1.77 2.04
CA LEU A 156 -15.08 2.40 1.73
C LEU A 156 -14.38 2.93 3.00
N LEU A 157 -15.11 3.66 3.86
CA LEU A 157 -14.52 4.19 5.10
C LEU A 157 -14.05 3.08 6.03
N LYS A 158 -14.80 1.98 6.15
CA LYS A 158 -14.41 0.81 6.95
C LYS A 158 -13.13 0.18 6.41
N GLU A 159 -13.01 0.04 5.09
CA GLU A 159 -11.80 -0.48 4.45
C GLU A 159 -10.58 0.40 4.77
N ILE A 160 -10.71 1.72 4.60
CA ILE A 160 -9.65 2.69 4.91
C ILE A 160 -9.26 2.58 6.41
N ALA A 161 -10.23 2.60 7.32
CA ALA A 161 -9.98 2.57 8.77
C ALA A 161 -9.33 1.27 9.25
N SER A 162 -9.66 0.14 8.59
CA SER A 162 -9.09 -1.19 8.89
C SER A 162 -7.69 -1.42 8.31
N THR A 163 -7.22 -0.53 7.43
CA THR A 163 -5.90 -0.65 6.82
C THR A 163 -4.80 -0.36 7.85
N GLY A 164 -3.79 -1.22 7.93
CA GLY A 164 -2.60 -0.97 8.73
C GLY A 164 -1.82 0.23 8.21
N MET A 165 -1.30 1.07 9.10
CA MET A 165 -0.43 2.17 8.69
C MET A 165 0.87 1.63 8.09
N GLU A 166 1.34 2.28 7.03
CA GLU A 166 2.64 1.97 6.44
C GLU A 166 3.73 2.75 7.17
N VAL A 167 4.87 2.11 7.38
CA VAL A 167 6.04 2.77 7.95
C VAL A 167 6.81 3.38 6.78
N ASP A 168 7.04 4.69 6.85
CA ASP A 168 7.95 5.37 5.93
C ASP A 168 9.38 5.08 6.39
N ASP A 169 9.96 3.97 5.93
CA ASP A 169 11.32 3.54 6.30
C ASP A 169 12.38 4.60 5.92
N ASP A 170 12.08 5.47 4.95
CA ASP A 170 12.95 6.57 4.52
C ASP A 170 12.83 7.81 5.42
N ASN A 171 11.76 7.90 6.22
CA ASN A 171 11.46 9.02 7.10
C ASN A 171 11.04 8.52 8.49
N LEU A 172 11.92 7.78 9.15
CA LEU A 172 11.78 7.37 10.55
C LEU A 172 12.35 8.46 11.47
N PRO A 173 11.53 9.39 12.01
CA PRO A 173 12.03 10.35 12.98
C PRO A 173 12.42 9.61 14.26
N ILE A 174 13.69 9.68 14.64
CA ILE A 174 14.17 9.16 15.93
C ILE A 174 14.06 10.30 16.93
N VAL A 175 12.91 10.41 17.61
CA VAL A 175 12.65 11.50 18.57
C VAL A 175 12.84 11.01 20.00
N THR A 176 12.60 9.73 20.24
CA THR A 176 12.63 9.10 21.56
C THR A 176 13.59 7.91 21.60
N GLU A 177 13.94 7.48 22.81
CA GLU A 177 14.73 6.25 23.02
C GLU A 177 14.00 5.00 22.49
N ASP A 178 12.67 4.99 22.58
CA ASP A 178 11.85 3.88 22.08
C ASP A 178 11.85 3.83 20.55
N ASP A 179 11.84 4.98 19.87
CA ASP A 179 12.02 5.05 18.40
C ASP A 179 13.36 4.43 17.97
N PHE A 180 14.43 4.74 18.71
CA PHE A 180 15.76 4.16 18.45
C PHE A 180 15.77 2.65 18.66
N LYS A 181 15.16 2.15 19.75
CA LYS A 181 15.05 0.70 20.00
C LYS A 181 14.26 -0.01 18.90
N ALA A 182 13.16 0.58 18.45
CA ALA A 182 12.35 0.05 17.35
C ALA A 182 13.16 -0.03 16.04
N LEU A 183 13.94 1.02 15.73
CA LEU A 183 14.83 1.03 14.57
C LEU A 183 15.91 -0.07 14.65
N VAL A 184 16.54 -0.24 15.82
CA VAL A 184 17.55 -1.29 16.03
C VAL A 184 16.95 -2.68 15.88
N ALA A 185 15.75 -2.92 16.44
CA ALA A 185 15.03 -4.18 16.26
C ALA A 185 14.76 -4.46 14.77
N ARG A 186 14.33 -3.43 14.02
CA ARG A 186 14.11 -3.53 12.57
C ARG A 186 15.38 -3.89 11.80
N PHE A 187 16.52 -3.31 12.16
CA PHE A 187 17.81 -3.69 11.57
C PHE A 187 18.16 -5.16 11.83
N GLN A 188 17.92 -5.66 13.04
CA GLN A 188 18.16 -7.06 13.40
C GLN A 188 17.27 -8.01 12.59
N ASP A 189 15.99 -7.66 12.41
CA ASP A 189 15.06 -8.44 11.59
C ASP A 189 15.50 -8.51 10.13
N ILE A 190 15.90 -7.37 9.55
CA ILE A 190 16.41 -7.32 8.17
C ILE A 190 17.69 -8.17 8.03
N ALA A 191 18.59 -8.09 9.02
CA ALA A 191 19.80 -8.92 9.03
C ALA A 191 19.47 -10.43 9.09
N ALA A 192 18.48 -10.81 9.90
CA ALA A 192 18.01 -12.20 9.99
C ALA A 192 17.38 -12.68 8.67
N GLN A 193 16.58 -11.85 8.02
CA GLN A 193 16.00 -12.14 6.70
C GLN A 193 17.06 -12.32 5.63
N ARG A 194 18.08 -11.43 5.58
CA ARG A 194 19.21 -11.56 4.67
C ARG A 194 19.95 -12.88 4.86
N LEU A 195 20.21 -13.28 6.11
CA LEU A 195 20.85 -14.57 6.41
C LEU A 195 19.99 -15.76 5.96
N ALA A 196 18.67 -15.69 6.12
CA ALA A 196 17.75 -16.72 5.65
C ALA A 196 17.75 -16.83 4.12
N LEU A 197 17.74 -15.69 3.42
CA LEU A 197 17.82 -15.62 1.96
C LEU A 197 19.16 -16.15 1.44
N ASP A 198 20.28 -15.82 2.06
CA ASP A 198 21.61 -16.35 1.70
C ASP A 198 21.66 -17.89 1.83
N LYS A 199 21.04 -18.46 2.87
CA LYS A 199 20.90 -19.93 3.01
C LYS A 199 20.04 -20.55 1.91
N ILE A 200 18.97 -19.87 1.48
CA ILE A 200 18.13 -20.32 0.36
C ILE A 200 18.94 -20.26 -0.94
N GLU A 201 19.60 -19.14 -1.21
CA GLU A 201 20.42 -18.93 -2.40
C GLU A 201 21.51 -20.00 -2.52
N LYS A 202 22.25 -20.28 -1.44
CA LYS A 202 23.27 -21.34 -1.42
C LYS A 202 22.69 -22.72 -1.77
N ARG A 203 21.54 -23.09 -1.21
CA ARG A 203 20.87 -24.36 -1.52
C ARG A 203 20.44 -24.44 -2.99
N LEU A 204 19.92 -23.35 -3.54
CA LEU A 204 19.52 -23.28 -4.95
C LEU A 204 20.73 -23.37 -5.89
N LYS A 205 21.84 -22.71 -5.55
CA LYS A 205 23.09 -22.79 -6.31
C LYS A 205 23.64 -24.22 -6.36
N VAL A 206 23.63 -24.93 -5.24
CA VAL A 206 24.05 -26.34 -5.19
C VAL A 206 23.19 -27.18 -6.15
N LYS A 207 21.86 -27.06 -6.08
CA LYS A 207 20.95 -27.78 -6.99
C LYS A 207 21.19 -27.45 -8.47
N ALA A 208 21.45 -26.18 -8.78
CA ALA A 208 21.74 -25.76 -10.15
C ALA A 208 23.06 -26.36 -10.65
N VAL A 209 24.10 -26.39 -9.82
CA VAL A 209 25.37 -27.05 -10.14
C VAL A 209 25.16 -28.55 -10.35
N GLU A 210 24.43 -29.23 -9.46
CA GLU A 210 24.10 -30.65 -9.58
C GLU A 210 23.41 -30.95 -10.92
N TYR A 211 22.42 -30.14 -11.29
CA TYR A 211 21.74 -30.26 -12.58
C TYR A 211 22.71 -30.07 -13.76
N MET A 212 23.54 -29.02 -13.76
CA MET A 212 24.51 -28.78 -14.83
C MET A 212 25.54 -29.92 -14.96
N VAL A 213 25.96 -30.51 -13.84
CA VAL A 213 26.82 -31.71 -13.83
C VAL A 213 26.10 -32.92 -14.43
N GLN A 214 24.83 -33.15 -14.09
CA GLN A 214 24.03 -34.25 -14.67
C GLN A 214 23.82 -34.10 -16.18
N GLN A 215 23.75 -32.86 -16.67
CA GLN A 215 23.61 -32.57 -18.11
C GLN A 215 24.95 -32.49 -18.86
N ASP A 216 26.08 -32.71 -18.16
CA ASP A 216 27.44 -32.47 -18.68
C ASP A 216 27.59 -31.11 -19.39
N SER A 217 27.00 -30.07 -18.79
CA SER A 217 26.91 -28.74 -19.38
C SER A 217 27.72 -27.71 -18.60
N GLU A 218 28.59 -27.00 -19.31
CA GLU A 218 29.32 -25.83 -18.79
C GLU A 218 28.44 -24.56 -18.79
N GLU A 219 27.46 -24.49 -19.69
CA GLU A 219 26.62 -23.30 -19.91
C GLU A 219 25.19 -23.66 -20.33
N ILE A 220 24.20 -23.04 -19.69
CA ILE A 220 22.76 -23.21 -20.01
C ILE A 220 22.12 -21.84 -20.26
N PRO A 221 21.42 -21.61 -21.39
CA PRO A 221 20.72 -20.35 -21.64
C PRO A 221 19.57 -20.16 -20.64
N LEU A 222 19.46 -18.96 -20.05
CA LEU A 222 18.39 -18.61 -19.12
C LEU A 222 17.27 -17.83 -19.83
N ASN A 223 17.64 -16.91 -20.73
CA ASN A 223 16.75 -16.14 -21.59
C ASN A 223 17.52 -15.57 -22.79
N LEU A 224 16.88 -14.72 -23.61
CA LEU A 224 17.47 -14.12 -24.82
C LEU A 224 18.74 -13.27 -24.59
N THR A 225 19.04 -12.91 -23.34
CA THR A 225 20.14 -11.99 -23.00
C THR A 225 21.13 -12.55 -22.00
N HIS A 226 20.81 -13.68 -21.34
CA HIS A 226 21.62 -14.23 -20.26
C HIS A 226 21.73 -15.75 -20.35
N LYS A 227 22.89 -16.26 -19.92
CA LYS A 227 23.16 -17.67 -19.68
C LYS A 227 23.68 -17.89 -18.27
N VAL A 228 23.46 -19.09 -17.74
CA VAL A 228 24.09 -19.59 -16.51
C VAL A 228 25.34 -20.34 -16.91
N LYS A 229 26.49 -19.93 -16.36
CA LYS A 229 27.78 -20.59 -16.54
C LYS A 229 28.17 -21.32 -15.26
N ARG A 230 28.54 -22.60 -15.36
CA ARG A 230 29.18 -23.34 -14.28
C ARG A 230 30.61 -22.82 -14.15
N VAL A 231 30.98 -22.44 -12.93
CA VAL A 231 32.32 -21.95 -12.62
C VAL A 231 32.93 -22.92 -11.62
N THR A 232 34.00 -23.57 -12.04
CA THR A 232 34.83 -24.40 -11.18
C THR A 232 35.90 -23.53 -10.52
N GLY A 233 36.33 -23.94 -9.34
CA GLY A 233 37.40 -23.28 -8.60
C GLY A 233 37.87 -24.16 -7.45
N ILE A 234 38.71 -23.62 -6.57
CA ILE A 234 39.16 -24.34 -5.38
C ILE A 234 38.84 -23.55 -4.11
N SER A 235 38.48 -24.27 -3.05
CA SER A 235 38.52 -23.76 -1.69
C SER A 235 39.83 -24.19 -1.07
N VAL A 236 40.56 -23.22 -0.52
CA VAL A 236 41.85 -23.45 0.13
C VAL A 236 41.71 -23.13 1.61
N LYS A 237 42.10 -24.08 2.46
CA LYS A 237 42.23 -23.88 3.91
C LYS A 237 43.65 -24.21 4.34
N LYS A 238 44.20 -23.44 5.28
CA LYS A 238 45.42 -23.81 5.98
C LYS A 238 45.16 -25.08 6.80
N ILE A 239 46.09 -26.03 6.78
CA ILE A 239 46.03 -27.19 7.68
C ILE A 239 46.14 -26.70 9.13
N SER A 240 45.20 -27.11 9.97
CA SER A 240 44.99 -26.57 11.33
C SER A 240 46.22 -26.70 12.25
N SER A 241 47.08 -27.69 12.01
CA SER A 241 48.32 -27.90 12.77
C SER A 241 49.45 -26.93 12.41
N LEU A 242 49.34 -26.18 11.32
CA LEU A 242 50.36 -25.23 10.88
C LEU A 242 50.12 -23.84 11.47
N THR A 243 51.20 -23.19 11.88
CA THR A 243 51.18 -21.76 12.19
C THR A 243 51.28 -20.94 10.89
N TYR A 244 51.11 -19.62 10.97
CA TYR A 244 51.33 -18.77 9.80
C TYR A 244 52.82 -18.63 9.45
N GLU A 245 53.71 -18.88 10.41
CA GLU A 245 55.17 -18.86 10.21
C GLU A 245 55.64 -20.04 9.35
N ASP A 246 54.88 -21.14 9.35
CA ASP A 246 55.16 -22.33 8.52
C ASP A 246 54.74 -22.15 7.05
N ILE A 247 54.05 -21.06 6.71
CA ILE A 247 53.55 -20.80 5.36
C ILE A 247 54.50 -19.85 4.62
N PRO A 248 54.99 -20.20 3.42
CA PRO A 248 55.77 -19.28 2.59
C PRO A 248 55.05 -17.94 2.33
N ASP A 249 55.78 -16.83 2.46
CA ASP A 249 55.25 -15.46 2.34
C ASP A 249 54.43 -15.21 1.08
N LYS A 250 54.76 -15.85 -0.05
CA LYS A 250 54.01 -15.72 -1.31
C LYS A 250 52.54 -16.16 -1.19
N TYR A 251 52.21 -17.00 -0.21
CA TYR A 251 50.85 -17.44 0.09
C TYR A 251 50.17 -16.62 1.18
N LEU A 252 50.88 -15.67 1.79
CA LEU A 252 50.37 -14.81 2.85
C LEU A 252 49.96 -13.43 2.29
N SER A 253 48.81 -12.94 2.74
CA SER A 253 48.34 -11.57 2.57
C SER A 253 47.49 -11.21 3.80
N PHE A 254 46.57 -10.24 3.74
CA PHE A 254 45.56 -10.06 4.79
C PHE A 254 44.74 -11.36 5.06
N ARG A 255 44.66 -12.24 4.04
CA ARG A 255 44.20 -13.64 4.12
C ARG A 255 45.16 -14.55 3.33
N LEU A 256 44.87 -15.84 3.19
CA LEU A 256 45.62 -16.68 2.25
C LEU A 256 45.49 -16.13 0.82
N ASN A 257 46.60 -16.08 0.11
CA ASN A 257 46.67 -15.64 -1.28
C ASN A 257 46.26 -16.81 -2.21
N ASN A 258 44.96 -17.04 -2.35
CA ASN A 258 44.42 -18.13 -3.16
C ASN A 258 44.95 -18.13 -4.60
N LYS A 259 45.23 -16.95 -5.19
CA LYS A 259 45.75 -16.85 -6.56
C LYS A 259 47.17 -17.42 -6.68
N ALA A 260 48.05 -17.14 -5.72
CA ALA A 260 49.39 -17.73 -5.68
C ALA A 260 49.32 -19.25 -5.50
N ILE A 261 48.40 -19.71 -4.63
CA ILE A 261 48.18 -21.14 -4.37
C ILE A 261 47.65 -21.84 -5.63
N GLU A 262 46.65 -21.27 -6.31
CA GLU A 262 46.11 -21.77 -7.58
C GLU A 262 47.17 -21.83 -8.69
N THR A 263 48.05 -20.83 -8.75
CA THR A 263 49.15 -20.77 -9.73
C THR A 263 50.12 -21.93 -9.53
N ASP A 264 50.60 -22.13 -8.31
CA ASP A 264 51.54 -23.22 -8.01
C ASP A 264 50.86 -24.60 -8.04
N LEU A 265 49.58 -24.69 -7.69
CA LEU A 265 48.81 -25.92 -7.84
C LEU A 265 48.71 -26.33 -9.32
N SER A 266 48.39 -25.37 -10.20
CA SER A 266 48.29 -25.61 -11.65
C SER A 266 49.64 -25.97 -12.27
N ALA A 267 50.74 -25.43 -11.73
CA ALA A 267 52.10 -25.74 -12.14
C ALA A 267 52.66 -27.04 -11.53
N SER A 268 51.91 -27.72 -10.64
CA SER A 268 52.39 -28.87 -9.86
C SER A 268 53.63 -28.55 -9.00
N THR A 269 53.73 -27.31 -8.51
CA THR A 269 54.83 -26.79 -7.68
C THR A 269 54.37 -26.41 -6.27
N LEU A 270 53.10 -26.65 -5.93
CA LEU A 270 52.57 -26.36 -4.60
C LEU A 270 53.19 -27.31 -3.56
N PRO A 271 53.79 -26.80 -2.46
CA PRO A 271 54.33 -27.66 -1.43
C PRO A 271 53.25 -28.52 -0.78
N GLU A 272 53.54 -29.82 -0.64
CA GLU A 272 52.64 -30.76 0.02
C GLU A 272 52.47 -30.42 1.51
N GLY A 273 51.30 -30.74 2.06
CA GLY A 273 51.04 -30.65 3.50
C GLY A 273 50.83 -29.23 4.04
N LEU A 274 50.74 -28.21 3.19
CA LEU A 274 50.43 -26.83 3.63
C LEU A 274 48.93 -26.50 3.65
N PHE A 275 48.19 -27.03 2.67
CA PHE A 275 46.81 -26.64 2.42
C PHE A 275 45.90 -27.85 2.22
N GLU A 276 44.69 -27.73 2.75
CA GLU A 276 43.55 -28.56 2.37
C GLU A 276 42.87 -27.89 1.17
N ILE A 277 42.83 -28.60 0.03
CA ILE A 277 42.29 -28.10 -1.23
C ILE A 277 41.04 -28.89 -1.56
N THR A 278 39.91 -28.19 -1.65
CA THR A 278 38.62 -28.80 -2.02
C THR A 278 38.16 -28.22 -3.36
N PRO A 279 37.91 -29.05 -4.39
CA PRO A 279 37.25 -28.59 -5.60
C PRO A 279 35.90 -27.97 -5.25
N THR A 280 35.60 -26.83 -5.86
CA THR A 280 34.32 -26.17 -5.73
C THR A 280 33.69 -25.97 -7.10
N SER A 281 32.37 -25.99 -7.13
CA SER A 281 31.59 -25.65 -8.32
C SER A 281 30.51 -24.67 -7.90
N ASN A 282 30.32 -23.64 -8.70
CA ASN A 282 29.33 -22.60 -8.49
C ASN A 282 28.69 -22.26 -9.85
N ILE A 283 27.72 -21.36 -9.84
CA ILE A 283 27.13 -20.80 -11.04
C ILE A 283 27.28 -19.28 -11.06
N ARG A 284 27.39 -18.72 -12.26
CA ARG A 284 27.27 -17.29 -12.52
C ARG A 284 26.29 -17.05 -13.63
N VAL A 285 25.42 -16.06 -13.46
CA VAL A 285 24.62 -15.52 -14.55
C VAL A 285 25.50 -14.51 -15.29
N VAL A 286 25.67 -14.73 -16.59
CA VAL A 286 26.46 -13.85 -17.46
C VAL A 286 25.60 -13.44 -18.65
N LYS A 287 25.85 -12.23 -19.16
CA LYS A 287 25.23 -11.75 -20.39
C LYS A 287 25.77 -12.57 -21.58
N LEU A 288 24.89 -12.89 -22.53
CA LEU A 288 25.27 -13.56 -23.78
C LEU A 288 26.21 -12.70 -24.63
#